data_AF-A0A927W8R9-F1
#
_entry.id   AF-A0A927W8R9-F1
#
_cell.length_a   1.000
_cell.length_b   1.000
_cell.length_c   1.000
_cell.angle_alpha   90.00
_cell.angle_beta   90.00
_cell.angle_gamma   90.00
#
_symmetry.space_group_name_H-M   'P 1'
#
loop_
_entity.id
_entity.type
_entity.pdbx_description
1 polymer ?
#
loop_
_entity_poly.entity_id
_entity_poly.type
_entity_poly.pdbx_seq_one_letter_code
_entity_poly.pdbx_strand_id
1 'polypeptide(L)'
;MAESLYVFGTGNAGAVNCYNTCFALRKEDEYLMVDAGGGNGILRILRDMNVPMSAIHHMIVTHEHTDHVLGVVWMVRMIATAMLQGKYEGNLHIYGHEELLGKVRTLCALTLQKKHCAVFDDRILFEVVADGESRQALGYDITFFDIHSTKAPQFGFSLKLESGETFTCLGDEPYNPLCKIYAEHADWLLSEAFCLYEDRERFKPYEKHHSTAKDGAQQAAELGVKNLVLWHTEDSNLAHRKARYTAEAAAYFSGNILVPDDREIIPLSASAAKDGAQNTAQGPAQKNREKESCGMESIKVGFLKVTCKGVRGEGALRYAAFRAENSTVRNLYLSLDSANGRAQSSEILKLEPGTAEENAKFAVVLPEQEWQKDSITLVLSQRDRVLNPDYDAQMEAHQENVDVPEPPKYFFKISEKVAVTVPLR
;
A
#
# COMPACT_ATOMS: atom_id res chain seq x y z
N MET A 1 -19.23 16.40 -5.58
CA MET A 1 -18.75 17.53 -4.71
C MET A 1 -17.23 17.47 -4.61
N ALA A 2 -16.52 18.54 -4.19
CA ALA A 2 -15.06 18.46 -4.02
C ALA A 2 -14.67 17.38 -3.00
N GLU A 3 -13.61 16.63 -3.31
CA GLU A 3 -13.09 15.54 -2.49
C GLU A 3 -12.57 16.06 -1.14
N SER A 4 -12.60 15.21 -0.11
CA SER A 4 -12.11 15.61 1.23
C SER A 4 -11.63 14.42 2.05
N LEU A 5 -10.52 14.62 2.76
CA LEU A 5 -9.95 13.71 3.74
C LEU A 5 -10.60 13.96 5.11
N TYR A 6 -11.39 13.00 5.57
CA TYR A 6 -12.03 12.98 6.89
C TYR A 6 -11.10 12.24 7.86
N VAL A 7 -10.44 12.96 8.77
CA VAL A 7 -9.47 12.36 9.69
C VAL A 7 -10.18 11.88 10.95
N PHE A 8 -10.33 10.56 11.11
CA PHE A 8 -11.10 9.97 12.21
C PHE A 8 -10.29 9.87 13.50
N GLY A 9 -8.99 9.59 13.38
CA GLY A 9 -8.04 9.56 14.48
C GLY A 9 -6.62 9.84 13.98
N THR A 10 -5.75 10.27 14.88
CA THR A 10 -4.38 10.75 14.56
C THR A 10 -3.30 10.22 15.53
N GLY A 11 -3.68 9.38 16.49
CA GLY A 11 -2.77 8.80 17.48
C GLY A 11 -2.12 7.49 17.02
N ASN A 12 -1.03 7.12 17.70
CA ASN A 12 -0.43 5.79 17.60
C ASN A 12 -1.13 4.74 18.49
N ALA A 13 -0.65 3.49 18.45
CA ALA A 13 -1.16 2.36 19.23
C ALA A 13 -1.29 2.61 20.75
N GLY A 14 -0.45 3.48 21.33
CA GLY A 14 -0.44 3.81 22.74
C GLY A 14 -1.23 5.06 23.12
N ALA A 15 -1.92 5.72 22.18
CA ALA A 15 -2.65 6.95 22.42
C ALA A 15 -3.85 6.75 23.38
N VAL A 16 -4.08 7.76 24.23
CA VAL A 16 -5.14 7.75 25.26
C VAL A 16 -6.08 8.96 25.11
N ASN A 17 -5.56 10.09 24.61
CA ASN A 17 -6.25 11.37 24.48
C ASN A 17 -6.80 11.60 23.06
N CYS A 18 -6.12 11.08 22.03
CA CYS A 18 -6.62 11.00 20.66
C CYS A 18 -6.95 9.55 20.28
N TYR A 19 -7.75 9.38 19.23
CA TYR A 19 -8.09 8.09 18.65
C TYR A 19 -7.01 7.61 17.69
N ASN A 20 -6.87 6.29 17.56
CA ASN A 20 -5.83 5.68 16.73
C ASN A 20 -6.02 6.01 15.24
N THR A 21 -4.94 6.00 14.47
CA THR A 21 -4.91 6.55 13.12
C THR A 21 -5.83 5.78 12.17
N CYS A 22 -6.85 6.47 11.67
CA CYS A 22 -7.80 6.00 10.67
C CYS A 22 -8.49 7.21 10.02
N PHE A 23 -9.04 7.04 8.83
CA PHE A 23 -9.61 8.14 8.04
C PHE A 23 -10.62 7.65 7.02
N ALA A 24 -11.23 8.57 6.27
CA ALA A 24 -11.88 8.27 5.01
C ALA A 24 -11.60 9.34 3.95
N LEU A 25 -11.59 8.91 2.69
CA LEU A 25 -11.73 9.79 1.53
C LEU A 25 -13.22 9.87 1.18
N ARG A 26 -13.82 11.04 1.34
CA ARG A 26 -15.18 11.32 0.89
C ARG A 26 -15.16 11.70 -0.59
N LYS A 27 -16.02 11.04 -1.38
CA LYS A 27 -16.34 11.38 -2.75
C LYS A 27 -17.85 11.52 -2.87
N GLU A 28 -18.30 12.70 -3.31
CA GLU A 28 -19.73 13.05 -3.32
C GLU A 28 -20.39 12.84 -1.95
N ASP A 29 -21.22 11.82 -1.77
CA ASP A 29 -21.86 11.44 -0.50
C ASP A 29 -21.42 10.07 0.05
N GLU A 30 -20.47 9.40 -0.63
CA GLU A 30 -19.89 8.10 -0.26
C GLU A 30 -18.46 8.24 0.30
N TYR A 31 -18.00 7.20 0.99
CA TYR A 31 -16.76 7.21 1.76
C TYR A 31 -15.94 5.93 1.54
N LEU A 32 -14.69 6.11 1.09
CA LEU A 32 -13.65 5.10 1.13
C LEU A 32 -12.94 5.22 2.49
N MET A 33 -13.28 4.36 3.44
CA MET A 33 -12.65 4.32 4.77
C MET A 33 -11.29 3.61 4.71
N VAL A 34 -10.34 4.04 5.53
CA VAL A 34 -9.02 3.43 5.68
C VAL A 34 -8.74 3.22 7.16
N ASP A 35 -8.58 1.95 7.51
CA ASP A 35 -8.61 1.42 8.89
C ASP A 35 -9.85 1.89 9.67
N ALA A 36 -9.94 1.51 10.95
CA ALA A 36 -11.07 1.92 11.78
C ALA A 36 -10.71 2.13 13.27
N GLY A 37 -9.43 2.22 13.60
CA GLY A 37 -8.98 2.54 14.96
C GLY A 37 -9.10 1.37 15.95
N GLY A 38 -8.69 1.58 17.21
CA GLY A 38 -8.53 0.51 18.21
C GLY A 38 -9.81 -0.07 18.86
N GLY A 39 -10.97 0.02 18.21
CA GLY A 39 -12.21 -0.58 18.73
C GLY A 39 -13.46 0.26 18.52
N ASN A 40 -14.38 0.30 19.49
CA ASN A 40 -15.69 0.93 19.32
C ASN A 40 -15.68 2.47 19.25
N GLY A 41 -14.51 3.11 19.40
CA GLY A 41 -14.34 4.56 19.28
C GLY A 41 -14.83 5.10 17.94
N ILE A 42 -14.66 4.34 16.85
CA ILE A 42 -15.11 4.70 15.50
C ILE A 42 -16.61 5.01 15.43
N LEU A 43 -17.43 4.30 16.21
CA LEU A 43 -18.89 4.53 16.25
C LEU A 43 -19.24 5.89 16.88
N ARG A 44 -18.38 6.42 17.77
CA ARG A 44 -18.48 7.79 18.27
C ARG A 44 -17.97 8.79 17.24
N ILE A 45 -16.84 8.51 16.59
CA ILE A 45 -16.24 9.40 15.59
C ILE A 45 -17.19 9.61 14.40
N LEU A 46 -17.71 8.54 13.79
CA LEU A 46 -18.63 8.63 12.66
C LEU A 46 -19.89 9.42 13.01
N ARG A 47 -20.45 9.21 14.22
CA ARG A 47 -21.58 9.98 14.75
C ARG A 47 -21.22 11.46 14.91
N ASP A 48 -20.09 11.77 15.56
CA ASP A 48 -19.68 13.14 15.87
C ASP A 48 -19.29 13.95 14.62
N MET A 49 -18.89 13.28 13.54
CA MET A 49 -18.60 13.87 12.23
C MET A 49 -19.76 13.83 11.23
N ASN A 50 -20.94 13.33 11.65
CA ASN A 50 -22.10 13.08 10.78
C ASN A 50 -21.80 12.22 9.54
N VAL A 51 -20.87 11.27 9.63
CA VAL A 51 -20.57 10.30 8.55
C VAL A 51 -21.55 9.13 8.64
N PRO A 52 -22.47 8.95 7.67
CA PRO A 52 -23.43 7.85 7.70
C PRO A 52 -22.72 6.54 7.35
N MET A 53 -22.74 5.58 8.28
CA MET A 53 -22.19 4.23 8.08
C MET A 53 -22.81 3.50 6.87
N SER A 54 -24.02 3.88 6.45
CA SER A 54 -24.69 3.36 5.25
C SER A 54 -24.14 3.93 3.93
N ALA A 55 -23.10 4.76 3.96
CA ALA A 55 -22.37 5.27 2.80
C ALA A 55 -20.86 4.91 2.86
N ILE A 56 -20.49 3.96 3.72
CA ILE A 56 -19.16 3.34 3.75
C ILE A 56 -19.30 1.96 3.10
N HIS A 57 -19.04 1.92 1.79
CA HIS A 57 -19.11 0.70 0.96
C HIS A 57 -17.74 0.11 0.64
N HIS A 58 -16.68 0.88 0.84
CA HIS A 58 -15.30 0.45 0.64
C HIS A 58 -14.47 0.76 1.90
N MET A 59 -13.76 -0.24 2.39
CA MET A 59 -12.80 -0.15 3.50
C MET A 59 -11.45 -0.72 3.06
N ILE A 60 -10.38 0.05 3.13
CA ILE A 60 -9.01 -0.47 3.09
C ILE A 60 -8.58 -0.77 4.53
N VAL A 61 -7.96 -1.92 4.77
CA VAL A 61 -7.26 -2.20 6.03
C VAL A 61 -5.77 -2.31 5.70
N THR A 62 -4.94 -1.47 6.31
CA THR A 62 -3.52 -1.39 5.97
C THR A 62 -2.73 -2.57 6.52
N HIS A 63 -2.99 -2.94 7.78
CA HIS A 63 -2.29 -4.00 8.49
C HIS A 63 -3.07 -4.48 9.73
N GLU A 64 -2.46 -5.38 10.51
CA GLU A 64 -3.13 -6.18 11.54
C GLU A 64 -2.99 -5.69 13.00
N HIS A 65 -2.30 -4.58 13.28
CA HIS A 65 -2.17 -4.11 14.65
C HIS A 65 -3.53 -3.72 15.25
N THR A 66 -3.68 -3.94 16.55
CA THR A 66 -4.97 -3.85 17.26
C THR A 66 -5.62 -2.49 17.15
N ASP A 67 -4.81 -1.45 17.10
CA ASP A 67 -5.17 -0.05 16.99
C ASP A 67 -5.60 0.39 15.57
N HIS A 68 -5.40 -0.45 14.55
CA HIS A 68 -5.98 -0.25 13.21
C HIS A 68 -7.18 -1.19 12.97
N VAL A 69 -7.08 -2.46 13.39
CA VAL A 69 -8.00 -3.53 13.00
C VAL A 69 -9.21 -3.73 13.93
N LEU A 70 -9.15 -3.41 15.22
CA LEU A 70 -10.24 -3.76 16.15
C LEU A 70 -11.53 -2.98 15.89
N GLY A 71 -11.44 -1.77 15.34
CA GLY A 71 -12.59 -1.00 14.86
C GLY A 71 -13.24 -1.61 13.62
N VAL A 72 -12.49 -2.32 12.78
CA VAL A 72 -13.02 -2.99 11.58
C VAL A 72 -14.04 -4.07 11.99
N VAL A 73 -13.76 -4.79 13.08
CA VAL A 73 -14.70 -5.77 13.68
C VAL A 73 -16.01 -5.09 14.13
N TRP A 74 -15.95 -3.84 14.61
CA TRP A 74 -17.14 -3.06 14.95
C TRP A 74 -17.90 -2.57 13.70
N MET A 75 -17.19 -2.11 12.67
CA MET A 75 -17.79 -1.72 11.38
C MET A 75 -18.51 -2.91 10.73
N VAL A 76 -17.83 -4.05 10.58
CA VAL A 76 -18.40 -5.31 10.08
C VAL A 76 -19.64 -5.72 10.87
N ARG A 77 -19.58 -5.67 12.20
CA ARG A 77 -20.72 -5.99 13.07
C ARG A 77 -21.92 -5.07 12.84
N MET A 78 -21.70 -3.77 12.76
CA MET A 78 -22.78 -2.78 12.63
C MET A 78 -23.36 -2.75 11.21
N ILE A 79 -22.52 -2.88 10.17
CA ILE A 79 -22.96 -2.99 8.78
C ILE A 79 -23.72 -4.29 8.54
N ALA A 80 -23.22 -5.45 9.00
CA ALA A 80 -23.99 -6.71 8.93
C ALA A 80 -25.33 -6.62 9.68
N THR A 81 -25.37 -5.90 10.81
CA THR A 81 -26.62 -5.64 11.55
C THR A 81 -27.59 -4.77 10.74
N ALA A 82 -27.11 -3.80 9.97
CA ALA A 82 -27.92 -2.95 9.11
C ALA A 82 -28.41 -3.70 7.85
N MET A 83 -27.55 -4.50 7.21
CA MET A 83 -27.90 -5.39 6.09
C MET A 83 -29.05 -6.34 6.47
N LEU A 84 -28.94 -7.03 7.61
CA LEU A 84 -29.99 -7.93 8.13
C LEU A 84 -31.30 -7.21 8.53
N GLN A 85 -31.28 -5.88 8.65
CA GLN A 85 -32.48 -5.07 8.91
C GLN A 85 -33.04 -4.40 7.65
N GLY A 86 -32.45 -4.62 6.47
CA GLY A 86 -32.82 -3.91 5.24
C GLY A 86 -32.49 -2.41 5.27
N LYS A 87 -31.46 -2.01 6.03
CA LYS A 87 -31.03 -0.62 6.25
C LYS A 87 -29.62 -0.33 5.69
N TYR A 88 -29.14 -1.20 4.82
CA TYR A 88 -27.87 -1.04 4.11
C TYR A 88 -28.05 -1.60 2.69
N GLU A 89 -28.00 -0.70 1.72
CA GLU A 89 -28.07 -0.98 0.29
C GLU A 89 -26.65 -1.13 -0.27
N GLY A 90 -26.46 -1.90 -1.34
CA GLY A 90 -25.12 -2.24 -1.85
C GLY A 90 -24.36 -3.22 -0.94
N ASN A 91 -23.05 -3.36 -1.17
CA ASN A 91 -22.16 -4.28 -0.47
C ASN A 91 -21.05 -3.53 0.28
N LEU A 92 -20.42 -4.20 1.25
CA LEU A 92 -19.20 -3.71 1.90
C LEU A 92 -18.01 -4.49 1.33
N HIS A 93 -17.10 -3.80 0.66
CA HIS A 93 -15.84 -4.35 0.18
C HIS A 93 -14.71 -4.00 1.16
N ILE A 94 -13.96 -5.00 1.62
CA ILE A 94 -12.86 -4.85 2.58
C ILE A 94 -11.56 -5.30 1.90
N TYR A 95 -10.73 -4.34 1.52
CA TYR A 95 -9.46 -4.55 0.82
C TYR A 95 -8.30 -4.74 1.80
N GLY A 96 -7.40 -5.68 1.50
CA GLY A 96 -6.20 -5.97 2.28
C GLY A 96 -5.49 -7.22 1.77
N HIS A 97 -4.28 -7.50 2.26
CA HIS A 97 -3.56 -8.71 1.87
C HIS A 97 -4.17 -9.99 2.47
N GLU A 98 -3.89 -11.14 1.84
CA GLU A 98 -4.54 -12.44 2.12
C GLU A 98 -4.53 -12.81 3.62
N GLU A 99 -3.38 -12.68 4.27
CA GLU A 99 -3.19 -13.01 5.69
C GLU A 99 -3.98 -12.07 6.62
N LEU A 100 -3.97 -10.76 6.36
CA LEU A 100 -4.73 -9.77 7.11
C LEU A 100 -6.24 -10.00 7.02
N LEU A 101 -6.77 -10.21 5.81
CA LEU A 101 -8.20 -10.48 5.64
C LEU A 101 -8.58 -11.82 6.28
N GLY A 102 -7.69 -12.82 6.26
CA GLY A 102 -7.82 -14.04 7.05
C GLY A 102 -7.92 -13.79 8.56
N LYS A 103 -7.07 -12.90 9.12
CA LYS A 103 -7.11 -12.47 10.52
C LYS A 103 -8.38 -11.69 10.86
N VAL A 104 -8.80 -10.72 10.03
CA VAL A 104 -10.06 -9.96 10.19
C VAL A 104 -11.28 -10.90 10.20
N ARG A 105 -11.37 -11.81 9.22
CA ARG A 105 -12.46 -12.79 9.09
C ARG A 105 -12.50 -13.75 10.29
N THR A 106 -11.34 -14.13 10.82
CA THR A 106 -11.20 -14.95 12.04
C THR A 106 -11.63 -14.20 13.30
N LEU A 107 -11.15 -12.97 13.52
CA LEU A 107 -11.56 -12.13 14.65
C LEU A 107 -13.08 -11.90 14.65
N CYS A 108 -13.67 -11.66 13.48
CA CYS A 108 -15.12 -11.54 13.34
C CYS A 108 -15.84 -12.87 13.63
N ALA A 109 -15.36 -14.00 13.11
CA ALA A 109 -15.97 -15.31 13.35
C ALA A 109 -15.93 -15.75 14.83
N LEU A 110 -14.90 -15.34 15.59
CA LEU A 110 -14.76 -15.61 17.02
C LEU A 110 -15.61 -14.70 17.91
N THR A 111 -15.87 -13.45 17.48
CA THR A 111 -16.50 -12.42 18.34
C THR A 111 -17.95 -12.06 17.97
N LEU A 112 -18.40 -12.40 16.76
CA LEU A 112 -19.72 -12.04 16.24
C LEU A 112 -20.71 -13.22 16.25
N GLN A 113 -22.00 -12.90 16.32
CA GLN A 113 -23.06 -13.91 16.20
C GLN A 113 -23.06 -14.49 14.78
N LYS A 114 -23.26 -15.82 14.64
CA LYS A 114 -23.27 -16.54 13.35
C LYS A 114 -24.08 -15.86 12.24
N LYS A 115 -25.21 -15.20 12.58
CA LYS A 115 -26.05 -14.46 11.63
C LYS A 115 -25.34 -13.28 10.94
N HIS A 116 -24.36 -12.64 11.60
CA HIS A 116 -23.56 -11.56 11.01
C HIS A 116 -22.51 -12.13 10.06
N CYS A 117 -21.89 -13.26 10.43
CA CYS A 117 -20.93 -13.96 9.57
C CYS A 117 -21.61 -14.61 8.35
N ALA A 118 -22.93 -14.86 8.42
CA ALA A 118 -23.71 -15.45 7.34
C ALA A 118 -23.97 -14.51 6.13
N VAL A 119 -23.51 -13.25 6.18
CA VAL A 119 -23.51 -12.34 5.01
C VAL A 119 -22.09 -12.11 4.46
N PHE A 120 -21.09 -12.81 5.00
CA PHE A 120 -19.73 -12.79 4.46
C PHE A 120 -19.71 -13.54 3.12
N ASP A 121 -18.86 -13.07 2.20
CA ASP A 121 -18.69 -13.63 0.86
C ASP A 121 -19.96 -13.53 -0.04
N ASP A 122 -20.97 -12.78 0.41
CA ASP A 122 -22.25 -12.47 -0.27
C ASP A 122 -22.55 -10.95 -0.28
N ARG A 123 -22.52 -10.31 0.90
CA ARG A 123 -22.72 -8.85 1.06
C ARG A 123 -21.52 -8.12 1.69
N ILE A 124 -20.73 -8.82 2.49
CA ILE A 124 -19.44 -8.35 3.02
C ILE A 124 -18.34 -9.15 2.33
N LEU A 125 -17.60 -8.49 1.45
CA LEU A 125 -16.68 -9.10 0.50
C LEU A 125 -15.24 -8.79 0.92
N PHE A 126 -14.42 -9.83 1.07
CA PHE A 126 -13.01 -9.73 1.47
C PHE A 126 -12.15 -9.71 0.20
N GLU A 127 -11.83 -8.50 -0.25
CA GLU A 127 -11.14 -8.22 -1.51
C GLU A 127 -9.62 -8.34 -1.33
N VAL A 128 -9.11 -9.56 -1.50
CA VAL A 128 -7.66 -9.82 -1.42
C VAL A 128 -6.92 -9.00 -2.49
N VAL A 129 -5.93 -8.23 -2.05
CA VAL A 129 -5.00 -7.48 -2.89
C VAL A 129 -3.56 -7.98 -2.72
N ALA A 130 -2.73 -7.74 -3.74
CA ALA A 130 -1.31 -8.10 -3.77
C ALA A 130 -0.42 -6.86 -3.99
N ASP A 131 0.90 -7.03 -3.82
CA ASP A 131 1.87 -5.95 -4.05
C ASP A 131 1.88 -5.50 -5.52
N GLY A 132 1.88 -4.17 -5.74
CA GLY A 132 1.73 -3.53 -7.04
C GLY A 132 0.37 -3.71 -7.72
N GLU A 133 -0.60 -4.35 -7.06
CA GLU A 133 -1.89 -4.65 -7.65
C GLU A 133 -2.81 -3.42 -7.67
N SER A 134 -3.62 -3.27 -8.72
CA SER A 134 -4.61 -2.19 -8.81
C SER A 134 -6.05 -2.73 -8.78
N ARG A 135 -6.93 -2.00 -8.10
CA ARG A 135 -8.39 -2.24 -8.03
C ARG A 135 -9.15 -0.92 -8.20
N GLN A 136 -10.39 -1.04 -8.65
CA GLN A 136 -11.37 0.05 -8.68
C GLN A 136 -12.24 0.01 -7.42
N ALA A 137 -12.31 1.13 -6.69
CA ALA A 137 -13.14 1.30 -5.51
C ALA A 137 -13.60 2.76 -5.40
N LEU A 138 -14.89 3.02 -5.15
CA LEU A 138 -15.46 4.39 -5.18
C LEU A 138 -15.13 5.18 -6.47
N GLY A 139 -14.92 4.49 -7.59
CA GLY A 139 -14.48 5.08 -8.86
C GLY A 139 -13.09 5.71 -8.81
N TYR A 140 -12.21 5.26 -7.92
CA TYR A 140 -10.77 5.52 -7.93
C TYR A 140 -10.03 4.31 -8.50
N ASP A 141 -9.04 4.55 -9.36
CA ASP A 141 -7.95 3.59 -9.57
C ASP A 141 -7.02 3.64 -8.35
N ILE A 142 -6.99 2.56 -7.56
CA ILE A 142 -6.16 2.42 -6.36
C ILE A 142 -5.12 1.32 -6.60
N THR A 143 -3.83 1.68 -6.54
CA THR A 143 -2.71 0.75 -6.54
C THR A 143 -2.25 0.49 -5.11
N PHE A 144 -2.27 -0.77 -4.68
CA PHE A 144 -1.83 -1.24 -3.38
C PHE A 144 -0.38 -1.71 -3.45
N PHE A 145 0.38 -1.53 -2.37
CA PHE A 145 1.78 -1.94 -2.32
C PHE A 145 2.24 -2.34 -0.92
N ASP A 146 3.15 -3.31 -0.85
CA ASP A 146 3.85 -3.64 0.38
C ASP A 146 4.79 -2.47 0.74
N ILE A 147 4.75 -2.02 1.99
CA ILE A 147 5.69 -0.99 2.50
C ILE A 147 7.01 -1.60 2.97
N HIS A 148 7.09 -2.93 2.96
CA HIS A 148 8.20 -3.76 3.42
C HIS A 148 8.57 -3.50 4.88
N SER A 149 7.52 -3.40 5.72
CA SER A 149 7.64 -3.35 7.19
C SER A 149 8.43 -4.55 7.72
N THR A 150 9.19 -4.33 8.78
CA THR A 150 9.96 -5.40 9.44
C THR A 150 9.20 -6.09 10.58
N LYS A 151 7.99 -5.62 10.93
CA LYS A 151 7.18 -6.15 12.04
C LYS A 151 6.23 -7.26 11.57
N ALA A 152 5.41 -6.93 10.59
CA ALA A 152 4.41 -7.76 9.93
C ALA A 152 4.19 -7.23 8.49
N PRO A 153 3.60 -7.97 7.54
CA PRO A 153 3.24 -7.41 6.25
C PRO A 153 2.30 -6.22 6.43
N GLN A 154 2.53 -5.14 5.68
CA GLN A 154 1.80 -3.88 5.80
C GLN A 154 1.60 -3.27 4.42
N PHE A 155 0.39 -2.80 4.13
CA PHE A 155 0.03 -2.31 2.81
C PHE A 155 -0.30 -0.82 2.81
N GLY A 156 0.49 -0.07 2.03
CA GLY A 156 0.19 1.28 1.60
C GLY A 156 -0.65 1.27 0.32
N PHE A 157 -1.10 2.44 -0.10
CA PHE A 157 -1.76 2.60 -1.39
C PHE A 157 -1.53 3.97 -2.01
N SER A 158 -1.63 4.04 -3.33
CA SER A 158 -1.64 5.28 -4.12
C SER A 158 -2.86 5.30 -5.03
N LEU A 159 -3.48 6.45 -5.21
CA LEU A 159 -4.63 6.64 -6.10
C LEU A 159 -4.62 8.00 -6.79
N LYS A 160 -5.48 8.14 -7.80
CA LYS A 160 -5.76 9.43 -8.46
C LYS A 160 -7.08 10.03 -8.00
N LEU A 161 -7.00 11.23 -7.46
CA LEU A 161 -8.14 12.10 -7.15
C LEU A 161 -8.82 12.59 -8.44
N GLU A 162 -10.07 13.07 -8.36
CA GLU A 162 -10.80 13.67 -9.49
C GLU A 162 -10.10 14.91 -10.05
N SER A 163 -9.30 15.61 -9.23
CA SER A 163 -8.40 16.68 -9.64
C SER A 163 -7.24 16.23 -10.56
N GLY A 164 -7.00 14.93 -10.66
CA GLY A 164 -5.82 14.32 -11.31
C GLY A 164 -4.58 14.26 -10.42
N GLU A 165 -4.66 14.75 -9.17
CA GLU A 165 -3.58 14.69 -8.18
C GLU A 165 -3.36 13.24 -7.66
N THR A 166 -2.09 12.88 -7.41
CA THR A 166 -1.69 11.63 -6.75
C THR A 166 -1.86 11.76 -5.24
N PHE A 167 -2.63 10.86 -4.63
CA PHE A 167 -2.74 10.69 -3.19
C PHE A 167 -2.07 9.37 -2.80
N THR A 168 -1.07 9.41 -1.91
CA THR A 168 -0.32 8.21 -1.46
C THR A 168 -0.28 8.14 0.07
N CYS A 169 -0.72 7.00 0.61
CA CYS A 169 -0.67 6.67 2.03
C CYS A 169 0.39 5.58 2.29
N LEU A 170 1.27 5.82 3.27
CA LEU A 170 2.39 4.91 3.62
C LEU A 170 2.10 3.95 4.78
N GLY A 171 0.90 3.98 5.39
CA GLY A 171 0.61 3.17 6.59
C GLY A 171 1.10 3.83 7.89
N ASP A 172 1.49 3.00 8.88
CA ASP A 172 1.95 3.45 10.21
C ASP A 172 3.49 3.51 10.36
N GLU A 173 4.24 3.09 9.33
CA GLU A 173 5.70 2.95 9.33
C GLU A 173 6.44 3.96 8.43
N PRO A 174 7.75 4.17 8.66
CA PRO A 174 8.57 5.06 7.83
C PRO A 174 8.61 4.60 6.37
N TYR A 175 8.69 5.57 5.46
CA TYR A 175 8.89 5.34 4.03
C TYR A 175 10.08 4.39 3.74
N ASN A 176 9.84 3.38 2.90
CA ASN A 176 10.87 2.51 2.36
C ASN A 176 11.29 2.95 0.94
N PRO A 177 12.60 3.06 0.63
CA PRO A 177 13.10 3.41 -0.71
C PRO A 177 12.58 2.55 -1.87
N LEU A 178 12.14 1.31 -1.62
CA LEU A 178 11.52 0.46 -2.64
C LEU A 178 10.15 1.01 -3.08
N CYS A 179 9.38 1.63 -2.18
CA CYS A 179 8.09 2.25 -2.45
C CYS A 179 8.19 3.56 -3.24
N LYS A 180 9.39 3.96 -3.69
CA LYS A 180 9.64 5.19 -4.44
C LYS A 180 8.68 5.39 -5.62
N ILE A 181 8.38 4.32 -6.36
CA ILE A 181 7.50 4.36 -7.55
C ILE A 181 6.05 4.78 -7.25
N TYR A 182 5.64 4.74 -5.97
CA TYR A 182 4.30 5.15 -5.52
C TYR A 182 4.27 6.52 -4.81
N ALA A 183 5.44 7.04 -4.40
CA ALA A 183 5.55 8.21 -3.52
C ALA A 183 6.36 9.38 -4.11
N GLU A 184 7.25 9.14 -5.09
CA GLU A 184 7.96 10.23 -5.78
C GLU A 184 6.98 11.14 -6.53
N HIS A 185 7.09 12.44 -6.25
CA HIS A 185 6.25 13.51 -6.80
C HIS A 185 4.74 13.32 -6.53
N ALA A 186 4.38 12.64 -5.43
CA ALA A 186 3.01 12.60 -4.95
C ALA A 186 2.49 14.02 -4.64
N ASP A 187 1.25 14.31 -5.04
CA ASP A 187 0.62 15.59 -4.75
C ASP A 187 0.19 15.67 -3.27
N TRP A 188 -0.24 14.54 -2.71
CA TRP A 188 -0.52 14.34 -1.29
C TRP A 188 0.21 13.09 -0.79
N LEU A 189 1.10 13.25 0.18
CA LEU A 189 1.76 12.16 0.90
C LEU A 189 1.31 12.15 2.35
N LEU A 190 0.88 10.98 2.83
CA LEU A 190 0.38 10.78 4.19
C LEU A 190 1.33 9.83 4.92
N SER A 191 1.96 10.36 5.95
CA SER A 191 3.07 9.74 6.68
C SER A 191 2.80 9.74 8.19
N GLU A 192 3.25 8.69 8.86
CA GLU A 192 3.47 8.73 10.30
C GLU A 192 4.52 9.77 10.70
N ALA A 193 4.41 10.25 11.93
CA ALA A 193 5.43 11.02 12.63
C ALA A 193 5.29 10.79 14.15
N PHE A 194 5.77 9.64 14.64
CA PHE A 194 5.55 9.19 16.01
C PHE A 194 5.86 10.24 17.10
N CYS A 195 6.94 11.03 16.94
CA CYS A 195 7.26 12.14 17.85
C CYS A 195 8.02 13.28 17.14
N LEU A 196 8.30 14.35 17.89
CA LEU A 196 9.25 15.39 17.46
C LEU A 196 10.69 14.92 17.64
N TYR A 197 11.61 15.41 16.81
CA TYR A 197 13.02 15.05 16.87
C TYR A 197 13.69 15.45 18.19
N GLU A 198 13.21 16.51 18.86
CA GLU A 198 13.67 16.85 20.22
C GLU A 198 13.22 15.84 21.29
N ASP A 199 12.01 15.29 21.16
CA ASP A 199 11.41 14.32 22.09
C ASP A 199 11.83 12.84 21.80
N ARG A 200 12.63 12.59 20.75
CA ARG A 200 13.00 11.23 20.28
C ARG A 200 13.65 10.34 21.36
N GLU A 201 14.45 10.90 22.26
CA GLU A 201 15.14 10.13 23.32
C GLU A 201 14.15 9.65 24.41
N ARG A 202 13.03 10.35 24.57
CA ARG A 202 11.93 10.02 25.49
C ARG A 202 10.99 8.99 24.86
N PHE A 203 10.63 9.15 23.59
CA PHE A 203 9.66 8.27 22.92
C PHE A 203 10.26 7.08 22.18
N LYS A 204 11.56 7.11 21.87
CA LYS A 204 12.32 6.04 21.20
C LYS A 204 11.64 5.55 19.91
N PRO A 205 11.37 6.44 18.92
CA PRO A 205 10.64 6.09 17.70
C PRO A 205 11.39 5.00 16.90
N TYR A 206 12.71 5.16 16.73
CA TYR A 206 13.53 4.23 15.94
C TYR A 206 13.62 2.82 16.56
N GLU A 207 13.59 2.69 17.90
CA GLU A 207 13.52 1.38 18.58
C GLU A 207 12.18 0.66 18.38
N LYS A 208 11.16 1.39 17.93
CA LYS A 208 9.82 0.89 17.59
C LYS A 208 9.59 0.83 16.08
N HIS A 209 10.61 1.12 15.27
CA HIS A 209 10.52 1.24 13.82
C HIS A 209 9.49 2.30 13.40
N HIS A 210 9.57 3.48 13.99
CA HIS A 210 8.90 4.71 13.54
C HIS A 210 9.90 5.88 13.47
N SER A 211 9.45 7.02 12.96
CA SER A 211 10.25 8.20 12.63
C SER A 211 9.81 9.44 13.43
N THR A 212 10.36 10.61 13.07
CA THR A 212 10.00 11.91 13.66
C THR A 212 9.43 12.88 12.63
N ALA A 213 8.76 13.95 13.10
CA ALA A 213 8.19 14.98 12.20
C ALA A 213 9.25 15.58 11.25
N LYS A 214 10.48 15.80 11.74
CA LYS A 214 11.64 16.11 10.92
C LYS A 214 11.94 15.06 9.84
N ASP A 215 11.99 13.77 10.18
CA ASP A 215 12.41 12.72 9.25
C ASP A 215 11.38 12.58 8.11
N GLY A 216 10.09 12.56 8.44
CA GLY A 216 9.00 12.57 7.46
C GLY A 216 9.04 13.82 6.56
N ALA A 217 9.37 14.99 7.11
CA ALA A 217 9.54 16.22 6.34
C ALA A 217 10.77 16.20 5.41
N GLN A 218 11.91 15.68 5.88
CA GLN A 218 13.07 15.46 5.02
C GLN A 218 12.73 14.49 3.88
N GLN A 219 12.03 13.39 4.17
CA GLN A 219 11.68 12.41 3.15
C GLN A 219 10.69 12.98 2.11
N ALA A 220 9.72 13.76 2.54
CA ALA A 220 8.79 14.50 1.68
C ALA A 220 9.51 15.48 0.74
N ALA A 221 10.57 16.15 1.23
CA ALA A 221 11.40 17.04 0.42
C ALA A 221 12.21 16.26 -0.63
N GLU A 222 12.80 15.13 -0.27
CA GLU A 222 13.57 14.26 -1.18
C GLU A 222 12.68 13.62 -2.27
N LEU A 223 11.44 13.25 -1.93
CA LEU A 223 10.43 12.76 -2.87
C LEU A 223 9.81 13.88 -3.72
N GLY A 224 10.02 15.15 -3.37
CA GLY A 224 9.48 16.31 -4.09
C GLY A 224 7.94 16.36 -4.07
N VAL A 225 7.31 16.00 -2.95
CA VAL A 225 5.84 16.01 -2.81
C VAL A 225 5.30 17.43 -2.61
N LYS A 226 4.00 17.65 -2.84
CA LYS A 226 3.39 18.99 -2.70
C LYS A 226 2.75 19.24 -1.34
N ASN A 227 1.93 18.31 -0.88
CA ASN A 227 1.25 18.35 0.42
C ASN A 227 1.72 17.16 1.27
N LEU A 228 2.14 17.42 2.51
CA LEU A 228 2.56 16.44 3.49
C LEU A 228 1.57 16.44 4.65
N VAL A 229 0.92 15.29 4.89
CA VAL A 229 0.09 15.05 6.08
C VAL A 229 0.90 14.22 7.08
N LEU A 230 1.07 14.73 8.30
CA LEU A 230 1.77 14.05 9.40
C LEU A 230 0.78 13.67 10.50
N TRP A 231 0.71 12.37 10.81
CA TRP A 231 -0.19 11.81 11.84
C TRP A 231 0.48 10.65 12.61
N HIS A 232 -0.30 9.73 13.19
CA HIS A 232 0.19 8.60 13.98
C HIS A 232 1.14 9.03 15.13
N THR A 233 0.75 10.09 15.83
CA THR A 233 1.63 10.81 16.76
C THR A 233 1.50 10.32 18.21
N GLU A 234 2.46 10.72 19.04
CA GLU A 234 2.27 10.88 20.49
C GLU A 234 1.17 11.91 20.82
N ASP A 235 0.63 11.84 22.04
CA ASP A 235 -0.54 12.60 22.45
C ASP A 235 -0.36 13.35 23.79
N SER A 236 0.86 13.44 24.31
CA SER A 236 1.12 14.08 25.61
C SER A 236 1.07 15.62 25.57
N ASN A 237 1.01 16.23 24.38
CA ASN A 237 0.85 17.68 24.21
C ASN A 237 -0.07 18.05 23.02
N LEU A 238 -1.23 17.39 22.86
CA LEU A 238 -2.17 17.64 21.76
C LEU A 238 -2.48 19.14 21.55
N ALA A 239 -2.65 19.92 22.63
CA ALA A 239 -2.95 21.35 22.58
C ALA A 239 -1.91 22.21 21.82
N HIS A 240 -0.67 21.74 21.69
CA HIS A 240 0.39 22.40 20.92
C HIS A 240 0.97 21.52 19.80
N ARG A 241 0.49 20.27 19.64
CA ARG A 241 1.01 19.27 18.70
C ARG A 241 1.09 19.83 17.29
N LYS A 242 -0.06 20.23 16.72
CA LYS A 242 -0.19 20.81 15.38
C LYS A 242 0.85 21.91 15.14
N ALA A 243 0.96 22.87 16.06
CA ALA A 243 1.92 23.96 15.96
C ALA A 243 3.40 23.52 16.05
N ARG A 244 3.77 22.66 17.02
CA ARG A 244 5.16 22.17 17.18
C ARG A 244 5.60 21.33 15.98
N TYR A 245 4.75 20.41 15.53
CA TYR A 245 5.02 19.53 14.40
C TYR A 245 5.14 20.30 13.08
N THR A 246 4.22 21.24 12.80
CA THR A 246 4.34 22.09 11.62
C THR A 246 5.62 22.93 11.65
N ALA A 247 6.00 23.45 12.82
CA ALA A 247 7.24 24.22 12.96
C ALA A 247 8.52 23.39 12.79
N GLU A 248 8.57 22.15 13.29
CA GLU A 248 9.71 21.24 13.05
C GLU A 248 9.78 20.83 11.58
N ALA A 249 8.66 20.42 10.98
CA ALA A 249 8.60 19.99 9.59
C ALA A 249 8.96 21.13 8.61
N ALA A 250 8.52 22.37 8.88
CA ALA A 250 8.81 23.54 8.04
C ALA A 250 10.29 23.95 8.00
N ALA A 251 11.13 23.41 8.89
CA ALA A 251 12.59 23.58 8.81
C ALA A 251 13.25 22.67 7.75
N TYR A 252 12.52 21.67 7.24
CA TYR A 252 13.05 20.63 6.34
C TYR A 252 12.23 20.46 5.04
N PHE A 253 10.94 20.78 5.05
CA PHE A 253 10.05 20.71 3.90
C PHE A 253 9.44 22.08 3.56
N SER A 254 9.42 22.43 2.28
CA SER A 254 8.94 23.73 1.78
C SER A 254 7.60 23.66 1.03
N GLY A 255 6.97 22.48 0.98
CA GLY A 255 5.59 22.32 0.50
C GLY A 255 4.57 22.63 1.59
N ASN A 256 3.31 22.25 1.35
CA ASN A 256 2.22 22.43 2.30
C ASN A 256 2.28 21.37 3.41
N ILE A 257 2.21 21.77 4.69
CA ILE A 257 2.30 20.86 5.84
C ILE A 257 0.98 20.86 6.59
N LEU A 258 0.39 19.69 6.75
CA LEU A 258 -0.84 19.46 7.51
C LEU A 258 -0.56 18.49 8.65
N VAL A 259 -0.87 18.89 9.87
CA VAL A 259 -0.77 18.03 11.07
C VAL A 259 -2.16 17.97 11.69
N PRO A 260 -3.06 17.11 11.18
CA PRO A 260 -4.47 17.16 11.55
C PRO A 260 -4.72 16.83 13.02
N ASP A 261 -5.88 17.27 13.50
CA ASP A 261 -6.47 16.83 14.75
C ASP A 261 -7.65 15.87 14.51
N ASP A 262 -8.01 15.09 15.53
CA ASP A 262 -9.11 14.13 15.44
C ASP A 262 -10.43 14.83 15.10
N ARG A 263 -11.08 14.34 14.02
CA ARG A 263 -12.31 14.86 13.41
C ARG A 263 -12.14 16.15 12.60
N GLU A 264 -10.91 16.46 12.17
CA GLU A 264 -10.67 17.48 11.15
C GLU A 264 -11.03 16.95 9.75
N ILE A 265 -11.42 17.87 8.86
CA ILE A 265 -11.77 17.58 7.46
C ILE A 265 -10.89 18.47 6.58
N ILE A 266 -10.04 17.86 5.78
CA ILE A 266 -9.10 18.53 4.87
C ILE A 266 -9.68 18.50 3.44
N PRO A 267 -9.98 19.65 2.82
CA PRO A 267 -10.43 19.70 1.43
C PRO A 267 -9.30 19.32 0.47
N LEU A 268 -9.50 18.26 -0.31
CA LEU A 268 -8.54 17.80 -1.31
C LEU A 268 -8.80 18.53 -2.62
N SER A 269 -8.33 19.78 -2.69
CA SER A 269 -8.50 20.63 -3.87
C SER A 269 -7.24 21.44 -4.16
N ALA A 270 -6.99 21.69 -5.45
CA ALA A 270 -5.79 22.32 -6.00
C ALA A 270 -5.56 23.81 -5.60
N SER A 271 -6.22 24.30 -4.54
CA SER A 271 -6.07 25.66 -4.00
C SER A 271 -6.02 25.74 -2.47
N ALA A 272 -6.08 24.62 -1.75
CA ALA A 272 -6.10 24.60 -0.27
C ALA A 272 -4.84 25.21 0.39
N ALA A 273 -3.74 25.34 -0.36
CA ALA A 273 -2.45 25.86 0.10
C ALA A 273 -2.19 27.31 -0.35
N LYS A 274 -3.01 28.30 0.05
CA LYS A 274 -2.67 29.73 -0.23
C LYS A 274 -3.20 30.89 0.63
N ASP A 275 -3.85 30.66 1.77
CA ASP A 275 -4.07 31.74 2.75
C ASP A 275 -2.83 31.93 3.66
N GLY A 276 -1.75 32.50 3.10
CA GLY A 276 -0.50 32.66 3.87
C GLY A 276 0.66 33.49 3.29
N ALA A 277 0.70 33.85 2.00
CA ALA A 277 1.75 34.73 1.44
C ALA A 277 1.35 35.37 0.08
N GLN A 278 1.89 36.55 -0.22
CA GLN A 278 1.66 37.29 -1.47
C GLN A 278 2.83 37.13 -2.47
N ASN A 279 2.53 37.23 -3.78
CA ASN A 279 3.42 37.68 -4.89
C ASN A 279 4.79 36.94 -5.08
N THR A 280 5.16 36.39 -6.24
CA THR A 280 4.68 36.44 -7.65
C THR A 280 4.86 35.02 -8.28
N ALA A 281 4.96 34.68 -9.58
CA ALA A 281 5.05 35.39 -10.88
C ALA A 281 4.46 34.53 -12.02
N GLN A 282 4.98 34.64 -13.25
CA GLN A 282 4.62 33.85 -14.44
C GLN A 282 5.88 33.43 -15.23
N GLY A 283 5.88 32.25 -15.85
CA GLY A 283 6.96 31.80 -16.77
C GLY A 283 6.97 30.28 -17.03
N PRO A 284 6.85 29.78 -18.28
CA PRO A 284 6.64 28.35 -18.56
C PRO A 284 7.73 27.67 -19.43
N ALA A 285 7.77 26.32 -19.42
CA ALA A 285 8.10 25.49 -20.60
C ALA A 285 7.76 23.99 -20.38
N GLN A 286 7.00 23.38 -21.29
CA GLN A 286 6.98 21.91 -21.45
C GLN A 286 8.14 21.47 -22.37
N LYS A 287 8.61 20.23 -22.21
CA LYS A 287 9.47 19.54 -23.20
C LYS A 287 8.89 18.18 -23.54
N ASN A 288 8.89 17.85 -24.83
CA ASN A 288 8.48 16.55 -25.34
C ASN A 288 9.51 15.47 -24.98
N ARG A 289 9.05 14.22 -24.85
CA ARG A 289 9.90 13.03 -24.79
C ARG A 289 9.74 12.22 -26.08
N GLU A 290 10.84 11.91 -26.73
CA GLU A 290 10.87 11.08 -27.94
C GLU A 290 10.79 9.58 -27.58
N LYS A 291 10.39 8.75 -28.55
CA LYS A 291 10.28 7.29 -28.37
C LYS A 291 11.14 6.58 -29.41
N GLU A 292 12.28 6.07 -28.99
CA GLU A 292 13.03 5.08 -29.77
C GLU A 292 12.38 3.70 -29.58
N SER A 293 12.31 2.91 -30.65
CA SER A 293 11.73 1.57 -30.65
C SER A 293 12.74 0.55 -31.18
N CYS A 294 13.36 -0.20 -30.27
CA CYS A 294 14.23 -1.31 -30.64
C CYS A 294 13.39 -2.50 -31.16
N GLY A 295 13.74 -3.03 -32.33
CA GLY A 295 13.08 -4.18 -32.94
C GLY A 295 13.85 -5.47 -32.65
N MET A 296 13.28 -6.36 -31.82
CA MET A 296 13.87 -7.65 -31.48
C MET A 296 12.84 -8.79 -31.53
N GLU A 297 13.35 -10.00 -31.76
CA GLU A 297 12.54 -11.20 -31.98
C GLU A 297 11.84 -11.70 -30.72
N SER A 298 10.78 -12.48 -30.93
CA SER A 298 9.99 -13.08 -29.85
C SER A 298 10.50 -14.47 -29.47
N ILE A 299 10.69 -14.70 -28.18
CA ILE A 299 11.28 -15.91 -27.60
C ILE A 299 10.19 -16.77 -26.97
N LYS A 300 10.27 -18.10 -27.09
CA LYS A 300 9.33 -19.03 -26.46
C LYS A 300 9.89 -19.61 -25.15
N VAL A 301 9.04 -19.73 -24.14
CA VAL A 301 9.29 -20.42 -22.87
C VAL A 301 8.07 -21.29 -22.57
N GLY A 302 8.21 -22.61 -22.70
CA GLY A 302 7.06 -23.53 -22.72
C GLY A 302 6.03 -23.11 -23.79
N PHE A 303 4.81 -22.77 -23.34
CA PHE A 303 3.73 -22.24 -24.19
C PHE A 303 3.71 -20.70 -24.28
N LEU A 304 4.46 -20.00 -23.42
CA LEU A 304 4.54 -18.55 -23.35
C LEU A 304 5.40 -18.00 -24.49
N LYS A 305 5.04 -16.83 -25.03
CA LYS A 305 5.87 -16.10 -26.01
C LYS A 305 6.21 -14.71 -25.47
N VAL A 306 7.47 -14.49 -25.10
CA VAL A 306 7.97 -13.22 -24.54
C VAL A 306 8.69 -12.42 -25.61
N THR A 307 8.36 -11.14 -25.74
CA THR A 307 8.99 -10.21 -26.70
C THR A 307 9.53 -9.00 -25.96
N CYS A 308 10.83 -8.72 -26.06
CA CYS A 308 11.40 -7.46 -25.59
C CYS A 308 10.81 -6.29 -26.39
N LYS A 309 10.54 -5.16 -25.73
CA LYS A 309 10.06 -3.91 -26.32
C LYS A 309 11.10 -2.78 -26.26
N GLY A 310 12.36 -3.16 -26.06
CA GLY A 310 13.50 -2.28 -25.93
C GLY A 310 13.86 -1.97 -24.48
N VAL A 311 15.10 -1.51 -24.31
CA VAL A 311 15.57 -0.88 -23.08
C VAL A 311 15.20 0.61 -23.15
N ARG A 312 14.74 1.16 -22.04
CA ARG A 312 14.51 2.61 -21.89
C ARG A 312 15.39 3.15 -20.78
N GLY A 313 15.91 4.35 -20.97
CA GLY A 313 16.64 5.10 -19.96
C GLY A 313 15.93 6.41 -19.62
N GLU A 314 15.83 6.73 -18.34
CA GLU A 314 15.31 8.01 -17.87
C GLU A 314 16.13 8.47 -16.66
N GLY A 315 16.95 9.51 -16.85
CA GLY A 315 17.94 9.92 -15.85
C GLY A 315 18.92 8.80 -15.52
N ALA A 316 19.01 8.45 -14.23
CA ALA A 316 19.88 7.40 -13.69
C ALA A 316 19.13 6.06 -13.47
N LEU A 317 18.15 5.74 -14.31
CA LEU A 317 17.47 4.44 -14.33
C LEU A 317 17.39 3.92 -15.77
N ARG A 318 17.75 2.64 -15.96
CA ARG A 318 17.43 1.88 -17.19
C ARG A 318 16.56 0.69 -16.85
N TYR A 319 15.57 0.43 -17.70
CA TYR A 319 14.70 -0.73 -17.57
C TYR A 319 14.49 -1.42 -18.91
N ALA A 320 14.55 -2.75 -18.91
CA ALA A 320 14.21 -3.57 -20.08
C ALA A 320 12.72 -3.90 -20.04
N ALA A 321 11.96 -3.49 -21.07
CA ALA A 321 10.51 -3.72 -21.13
C ALA A 321 10.16 -4.97 -21.94
N PHE A 322 9.12 -5.71 -21.53
CA PHE A 322 8.71 -6.97 -22.12
C PHE A 322 7.19 -7.06 -22.29
N ARG A 323 6.77 -7.95 -23.21
CA ARG A 323 5.38 -8.36 -23.44
C ARG A 323 5.32 -9.88 -23.45
N ALA A 324 4.47 -10.51 -22.65
CA ALA A 324 4.13 -11.91 -22.78
C ALA A 324 2.81 -12.07 -23.55
N GLU A 325 2.80 -13.02 -24.47
CA GLU A 325 1.65 -13.47 -25.26
C GLU A 325 1.27 -14.90 -24.80
N ASN A 326 -0.04 -15.17 -24.67
CA ASN A 326 -0.67 -16.34 -23.99
C ASN A 326 -0.41 -16.43 -22.46
N SER A 327 -1.12 -15.63 -21.69
CA SER A 327 -1.01 -15.44 -20.23
C SER A 327 -1.59 -16.56 -19.32
N THR A 328 -1.75 -17.80 -19.80
CA THR A 328 -2.28 -18.92 -18.98
C THR A 328 -1.28 -19.50 -17.98
N VAL A 329 -0.01 -19.06 -18.01
CA VAL A 329 1.07 -19.54 -17.14
C VAL A 329 1.08 -18.77 -15.81
N ARG A 330 1.01 -19.48 -14.69
CA ARG A 330 1.04 -18.90 -13.34
C ARG A 330 2.47 -18.79 -12.79
N ASN A 331 2.66 -17.95 -11.78
CA ASN A 331 3.87 -17.94 -10.92
C ASN A 331 5.19 -17.87 -11.71
N LEU A 332 5.25 -16.97 -12.68
CA LEU A 332 6.50 -16.63 -13.39
C LEU A 332 7.35 -15.66 -12.56
N TYR A 333 8.66 -15.80 -12.67
CA TYR A 333 9.66 -14.99 -11.98
C TYR A 333 10.76 -14.65 -12.99
N LEU A 334 10.99 -13.36 -13.21
CA LEU A 334 12.13 -12.86 -13.98
C LEU A 334 13.24 -12.42 -13.01
N SER A 335 14.50 -12.49 -13.42
CA SER A 335 15.65 -12.14 -12.58
C SER A 335 16.89 -11.92 -13.43
N LEU A 336 17.86 -11.14 -12.93
CA LEU A 336 19.14 -10.92 -13.61
C LEU A 336 20.12 -12.06 -13.28
N ASP A 337 20.75 -12.64 -14.32
CA ASP A 337 21.74 -13.70 -14.17
C ASP A 337 23.12 -13.11 -13.81
N SER A 338 23.33 -12.84 -12.52
CA SER A 338 24.59 -12.28 -12.02
C SER A 338 25.71 -13.32 -12.02
N ALA A 339 26.92 -12.91 -12.43
CA ALA A 339 28.07 -13.80 -12.61
C ALA A 339 28.54 -14.54 -11.33
N ASN A 340 28.02 -14.17 -10.16
CA ASN A 340 28.38 -14.75 -8.86
C ASN A 340 27.46 -15.92 -8.43
N GLY A 341 26.63 -16.46 -9.32
CA GLY A 341 25.82 -17.67 -9.08
C GLY A 341 24.63 -17.50 -8.13
N ARG A 342 24.54 -16.37 -7.43
CA ARG A 342 23.31 -15.89 -6.79
C ARG A 342 22.58 -14.98 -7.78
N ALA A 343 21.40 -15.39 -8.22
CA ALA A 343 20.49 -14.49 -8.92
C ALA A 343 20.07 -13.40 -7.93
N GLN A 344 20.31 -12.13 -8.26
CA GLN A 344 19.66 -11.03 -7.56
C GLN A 344 18.22 -10.99 -8.07
N SER A 345 17.28 -11.40 -7.20
CA SER A 345 15.85 -11.36 -7.48
C SER A 345 15.31 -9.96 -7.25
N SER A 346 15.68 -9.03 -8.14
CA SER A 346 14.86 -7.86 -8.40
C SER A 346 13.54 -8.31 -9.03
N GLU A 347 12.43 -7.90 -8.41
CA GLU A 347 11.04 -7.99 -8.91
C GLU A 347 10.44 -9.41 -9.00
N ILE A 348 9.35 -9.66 -8.24
CA ILE A 348 8.56 -10.90 -8.28
C ILE A 348 7.25 -10.64 -9.03
N LEU A 349 7.26 -10.83 -10.35
CA LEU A 349 6.10 -10.62 -11.22
C LEU A 349 5.17 -11.84 -11.28
N LYS A 350 4.50 -12.12 -10.16
CA LYS A 350 3.55 -13.24 -10.02
C LYS A 350 2.33 -13.06 -10.94
N LEU A 351 2.42 -13.59 -12.16
CA LEU A 351 1.26 -13.67 -13.06
C LEU A 351 0.20 -14.63 -12.49
N GLU A 352 -1.01 -14.11 -12.30
CA GLU A 352 -2.25 -14.85 -12.00
C GLU A 352 -3.16 -14.83 -13.25
N PRO A 353 -3.94 -15.89 -13.53
CA PRO A 353 -4.78 -15.95 -14.72
C PRO A 353 -6.21 -15.50 -14.42
N GLY A 354 -6.70 -14.49 -15.14
CA GLY A 354 -8.08 -14.02 -15.00
C GLY A 354 -8.60 -13.14 -16.14
N THR A 355 -7.77 -12.26 -16.71
CA THR A 355 -8.16 -11.38 -17.81
C THR A 355 -7.78 -11.97 -19.17
N ALA A 356 -8.72 -11.98 -20.11
CA ALA A 356 -8.50 -12.35 -21.51
C ALA A 356 -7.77 -11.26 -22.34
N GLU A 357 -6.84 -10.54 -21.72
CA GLU A 357 -5.93 -9.64 -22.41
C GLU A 357 -4.65 -10.40 -22.78
N GLU A 358 -4.39 -10.56 -24.08
CA GLU A 358 -3.33 -11.42 -24.62
C GLU A 358 -1.89 -10.91 -24.34
N ASN A 359 -1.70 -9.93 -23.45
CA ASN A 359 -0.71 -8.88 -23.61
C ASN A 359 -0.08 -8.34 -22.30
N ALA A 360 0.23 -9.22 -21.34
CA ALA A 360 0.87 -8.81 -20.08
C ALA A 360 2.20 -8.06 -20.35
N LYS A 361 2.34 -6.84 -19.80
CA LYS A 361 3.55 -6.00 -19.92
C LYS A 361 4.30 -6.00 -18.59
N PHE A 362 5.62 -6.07 -18.65
CA PHE A 362 6.48 -6.01 -17.48
C PHE A 362 7.79 -5.30 -17.79
N ALA A 363 8.52 -4.90 -16.75
CA ALA A 363 9.85 -4.34 -16.83
C ALA A 363 10.81 -5.13 -15.93
N VAL A 364 12.11 -4.89 -16.09
CA VAL A 364 13.15 -5.23 -15.12
C VAL A 364 14.06 -4.02 -14.95
N VAL A 365 14.26 -3.55 -13.72
CA VAL A 365 15.22 -2.48 -13.43
C VAL A 365 16.64 -3.03 -13.55
N LEU A 366 17.49 -2.38 -14.34
CA LEU A 366 18.87 -2.78 -14.55
C LEU A 366 19.79 -2.05 -13.56
N PRO A 367 20.60 -2.75 -12.74
CA PRO A 367 21.64 -2.12 -11.93
C PRO A 367 22.62 -1.32 -12.80
N GLU A 368 23.16 -0.21 -12.27
CA GLU A 368 24.07 0.69 -13.00
C GLU A 368 25.29 -0.04 -13.59
N GLN A 369 25.78 -1.06 -12.88
CA GLN A 369 26.90 -1.93 -13.28
C GLN A 369 26.62 -2.71 -14.59
N GLU A 370 25.34 -2.93 -14.93
CA GLU A 370 24.93 -3.63 -16.15
C GLU A 370 24.85 -2.72 -17.37
N TRP A 371 24.63 -1.40 -17.20
CA TRP A 371 24.32 -0.47 -18.28
C TRP A 371 25.42 -0.31 -19.34
N GLN A 372 26.66 -0.69 -19.01
CA GLN A 372 27.82 -0.58 -19.89
C GLN A 372 28.08 -1.84 -20.73
N LYS A 373 27.36 -2.94 -20.47
CA LYS A 373 27.46 -4.18 -21.25
C LYS A 373 26.73 -4.03 -22.58
N ASP A 374 27.19 -4.77 -23.59
CA ASP A 374 26.48 -4.88 -24.87
C ASP A 374 25.20 -5.73 -24.75
N SER A 375 25.14 -6.63 -23.76
CA SER A 375 23.96 -7.44 -23.44
C SER A 375 23.92 -7.87 -21.98
N ILE A 376 22.71 -8.20 -21.51
CA ILE A 376 22.44 -8.84 -20.21
C ILE A 376 21.85 -10.23 -20.44
N THR A 377 22.01 -11.13 -19.47
CA THR A 377 21.23 -12.37 -19.42
C THR A 377 20.18 -12.26 -18.31
N LEU A 378 18.93 -12.51 -18.69
CA LEU A 378 17.79 -12.60 -17.79
C LEU A 378 17.35 -14.05 -17.68
N VAL A 379 17.02 -14.48 -16.46
CA VAL A 379 16.47 -15.78 -16.14
C VAL A 379 14.98 -15.63 -15.90
N LEU A 380 14.17 -16.21 -16.79
CA LEU A 380 12.75 -16.46 -16.54
C LEU A 380 12.61 -17.86 -15.92
N SER A 381 11.80 -17.98 -14.87
CA SER A 381 11.52 -19.26 -14.21
C SER A 381 10.06 -19.35 -13.79
N GLN A 382 9.42 -20.50 -14.02
CA GLN A 382 8.14 -20.83 -13.37
C GLN A 382 8.45 -21.48 -12.03
N ARG A 383 7.70 -21.14 -10.98
CA ARG A 383 7.82 -21.80 -9.67
C ARG A 383 6.47 -22.22 -9.12
N ASP A 384 6.31 -23.52 -8.91
CA ASP A 384 5.08 -24.09 -8.38
C ASP A 384 5.17 -24.20 -6.85
N ARG A 385 4.04 -23.95 -6.16
CA ARG A 385 3.96 -24.04 -4.70
C ARG A 385 3.80 -25.50 -4.29
N VAL A 386 4.81 -26.04 -3.61
CA VAL A 386 4.85 -27.43 -3.13
C VAL A 386 4.77 -27.43 -1.60
N LEU A 387 4.06 -28.40 -1.02
CA LEU A 387 4.07 -28.65 0.42
C LEU A 387 5.49 -29.07 0.87
N ASN A 388 5.92 -28.72 2.07
CA ASN A 388 7.13 -29.30 2.65
C ASN A 388 7.01 -30.84 2.71
N PRO A 389 7.86 -31.63 2.02
CA PRO A 389 7.76 -33.09 2.06
C PRO A 389 8.02 -33.68 3.45
N ASP A 390 8.73 -32.96 4.32
CA ASP A 390 9.02 -33.39 5.70
C ASP A 390 7.88 -33.04 6.69
N TYR A 391 6.79 -32.40 6.24
CA TYR A 391 5.72 -31.91 7.13
C TYR A 391 5.02 -33.03 7.89
N ASP A 392 4.66 -34.13 7.21
CA ASP A 392 3.94 -35.24 7.84
C ASP A 392 4.82 -35.96 8.88
N ALA A 393 6.13 -36.09 8.62
CA ALA A 393 7.09 -36.65 9.57
C ALA A 393 7.34 -35.73 10.79
N GLN A 394 7.32 -34.40 10.59
CA GLN A 394 7.34 -33.43 11.68
C GLN A 394 6.06 -33.50 12.52
N MET A 395 4.90 -33.69 11.88
CA MET A 395 3.61 -33.84 12.55
C MET A 395 3.51 -35.13 13.39
N GLU A 396 4.07 -36.25 12.95
CA GLU A 396 4.14 -37.47 13.79
C GLU A 396 5.01 -37.25 15.04
N ALA A 397 6.16 -36.57 14.90
CA ALA A 397 7.06 -36.29 16.02
C ALA A 397 6.47 -35.32 17.07
N HIS A 398 5.45 -34.54 16.73
CA HIS A 398 4.82 -33.57 17.64
C HIS A 398 3.65 -34.12 18.47
N GLN A 399 3.17 -35.35 18.24
CA GLN A 399 1.97 -35.88 18.91
C GLN A 399 2.11 -36.13 20.43
N GLU A 400 3.32 -36.11 20.99
CA GLU A 400 3.54 -36.31 22.44
C GLU A 400 3.44 -35.04 23.31
N ASN A 401 3.26 -33.84 22.73
CA ASN A 401 3.03 -32.61 23.50
C ASN A 401 1.76 -31.87 23.03
N VAL A 402 0.99 -31.37 24.01
CA VAL A 402 -0.30 -30.71 23.77
C VAL A 402 -0.08 -29.22 23.48
N ASP A 403 0.24 -28.91 22.22
CA ASP A 403 0.22 -27.55 21.70
C ASP A 403 -0.36 -27.49 20.28
N VAL A 404 -0.74 -26.30 19.82
CA VAL A 404 -1.46 -26.11 18.54
C VAL A 404 -0.52 -26.39 17.36
N PRO A 405 -0.89 -27.21 16.36
CA PRO A 405 -0.02 -27.54 15.25
C PRO A 405 0.30 -26.32 14.37
N GLU A 406 1.57 -26.15 14.00
CA GLU A 406 1.98 -25.10 13.06
C GLU A 406 1.33 -25.29 11.67
N PRO A 407 0.97 -24.20 10.98
CA PRO A 407 0.42 -24.26 9.63
C PRO A 407 1.45 -24.83 8.64
N PRO A 408 0.99 -25.53 7.58
CA PRO A 408 1.87 -26.17 6.61
C PRO A 408 2.78 -25.17 5.89
N LYS A 409 4.09 -25.35 6.06
CA LYS A 409 5.13 -24.55 5.39
C LYS A 409 5.20 -24.98 3.91
N TYR A 410 5.03 -24.01 3.02
CA TYR A 410 5.09 -24.21 1.56
C TYR A 410 6.41 -23.67 0.99
N PHE A 411 6.95 -24.34 -0.02
CA PHE A 411 8.14 -23.93 -0.74
C PHE A 411 7.85 -23.74 -2.24
N PHE A 412 8.55 -22.80 -2.87
CA PHE A 412 8.48 -22.57 -4.31
C PHE A 412 9.53 -23.42 -5.05
N LYS A 413 9.10 -24.49 -5.71
CA LYS A 413 9.96 -25.33 -6.53
C LYS A 413 10.02 -24.77 -7.96
N ILE A 414 11.21 -24.48 -8.47
CA ILE A 414 11.40 -24.14 -9.88
C ILE A 414 11.03 -25.37 -10.72
N SER A 415 10.05 -25.21 -11.62
CA SER A 415 9.60 -26.26 -12.55
C SER A 415 10.19 -26.09 -13.94
N GLU A 416 10.25 -24.85 -14.45
CA GLU A 416 10.98 -24.49 -15.67
C GLU A 416 11.91 -23.29 -15.42
N LYS A 417 13.06 -23.26 -16.12
CA LYS A 417 14.02 -22.15 -16.11
C LYS A 417 14.57 -21.94 -17.53
N VAL A 418 14.50 -20.72 -18.06
CA VAL A 418 15.11 -20.34 -19.35
C VAL A 418 15.94 -19.08 -19.16
N ALA A 419 17.18 -19.11 -19.66
CA ALA A 419 18.04 -17.93 -19.77
C ALA A 419 17.85 -17.27 -21.14
N VAL A 420 17.77 -15.94 -21.14
CA VAL A 420 17.50 -15.09 -22.31
C VAL A 420 18.51 -13.96 -22.32
N THR A 421 19.34 -13.89 -23.36
CA THR A 421 20.27 -12.78 -23.54
C THR A 421 19.59 -11.65 -24.31
N VAL A 422 19.55 -10.45 -23.73
CA VAL A 422 18.94 -9.24 -24.28
C VAL A 422 20.04 -8.20 -24.53
N PRO A 423 20.28 -7.76 -25.78
CA PRO A 423 21.20 -6.66 -26.05
C PRO A 423 20.72 -5.34 -25.44
N LEU A 424 21.66 -4.54 -24.94
CA LEU A 424 21.42 -3.21 -24.36
C LEU A 424 21.74 -2.06 -25.32
N ARG A 425 22.16 -2.38 -26.55
CA ARG A 425 22.60 -1.47 -27.62
C ARG A 425 21.98 -1.92 -28.95
#